data_AF-A0AAD8C8I3-F1
#
_entry.id   AF-A0AAD8C8I3-F1
#
_cell.length_a   1.000
_cell.length_b   1.000
_cell.length_c   1.000
_cell.angle_alpha   90.00
_cell.angle_beta   90.00
_cell.angle_gamma   90.00
#
_symmetry.space_group_name_H-M   'P 1'
#
loop_
_entity.id
_entity.type
_entity.pdbx_description
1 polymer ?
#
loop_
_entity_poly.entity_id
_entity_poly.type
_entity_poly.pdbx_seq_one_letter_code
_entity_poly.pdbx_strand_id
1 'polypeptide(L)'
;ETMLFETEDKIRIAGLSHVIIGRKRISSANYGKERWTAPEVFNEAYGHGFYDYQSDIWSLGCTMVEMLTAACPYAYTKYLPSVIITIGNGIPPETGQRLSTRMKNLLQKTFCAYPSKRTEASEILK
;
A
#
# COMPACT_ATOMS: atom_id res chain seq x y z
N GLU A 1 -12.75 16.17 -8.56
CA GLU A 1 -12.22 17.40 -9.20
C GLU A 1 -10.79 17.13 -9.64
N THR A 2 -10.51 17.32 -10.93
CA THR A 2 -9.23 16.97 -11.56
C THR A 2 -8.49 18.27 -11.84
N MET A 3 -7.27 18.43 -11.32
CA MET A 3 -6.43 19.59 -11.63
C MET A 3 -5.06 19.09 -12.11
N LEU A 4 -4.73 19.41 -13.37
CA LEU A 4 -3.49 19.06 -14.06
C LEU A 4 -2.44 20.14 -13.79
N PHE A 5 -1.21 19.73 -13.42
CA PHE A 5 -0.04 20.61 -13.56
C PHE A 5 1.22 19.80 -13.89
N GLU A 6 2.01 20.38 -14.79
CA GLU A 6 3.22 19.86 -15.41
C GLU A 6 4.49 20.44 -14.76
N THR A 7 5.60 19.76 -15.04
CA THR A 7 7.04 20.09 -14.86
C THR A 7 7.73 19.58 -13.59
N GLU A 8 8.67 18.67 -13.88
CA GLU A 8 9.99 18.38 -13.28
C GLU A 8 10.08 18.06 -11.78
N ASP A 9 10.46 16.81 -11.52
CA ASP A 9 11.00 16.26 -10.25
C ASP A 9 10.11 16.26 -8.99
N LYS A 10 8.80 16.06 -9.15
CA LYS A 10 7.90 15.84 -7.99
C LYS A 10 7.12 14.53 -8.05
N ILE A 11 7.30 13.71 -7.01
CA ILE A 11 6.43 12.58 -6.67
C ILE A 11 5.08 13.16 -6.20
N ARG A 12 3.98 12.84 -6.88
CA ARG A 12 2.62 13.20 -6.46
C ARG A 12 1.80 11.94 -6.23
N ILE A 13 1.26 11.78 -5.03
CA ILE A 13 0.26 10.75 -4.71
C ILE A 13 -1.09 11.34 -5.10
N ALA A 14 -1.53 11.07 -6.32
CA ALA A 14 -2.89 11.39 -6.75
C ALA A 14 -3.80 10.21 -6.38
N GLY A 15 -4.82 10.48 -5.56
CA GLY A 15 -5.86 9.50 -5.26
C GLY A 15 -6.41 8.88 -6.55
N LEU A 16 -6.44 7.54 -6.55
CA LEU A 16 -7.06 6.67 -7.56
C LEU A 16 -6.80 7.08 -9.01
N SER A 17 -5.65 6.71 -9.58
CA SER A 17 -5.59 5.99 -10.88
C SER A 17 -4.20 5.89 -11.49
N HIS A 18 -3.25 6.79 -11.19
CA HIS A 18 -1.97 6.81 -11.91
C HIS A 18 -0.79 7.28 -11.06
N VAL A 19 0.12 6.36 -10.75
CA VAL A 19 1.47 6.67 -10.27
C VAL A 19 2.41 6.64 -11.49
N ILE A 20 3.01 7.78 -11.83
CA ILE A 20 3.98 7.88 -12.93
C ILE A 20 5.39 7.88 -12.31
N ILE A 21 6.11 6.76 -12.44
CA ILE A 21 7.51 6.63 -11.99
C ILE A 21 8.34 6.13 -13.19
N GLY A 22 9.24 6.99 -13.68
CA GLY A 22 9.91 6.78 -14.96
C GLY A 22 8.91 6.68 -16.11
N ARG A 23 9.35 6.42 -17.34
CA ARG A 23 8.50 6.37 -18.55
C ARG A 23 7.37 5.30 -18.54
N LYS A 24 7.10 4.62 -17.42
CA LYS A 24 6.12 3.54 -17.31
C LYS A 24 4.87 4.03 -16.58
N ARG A 25 3.75 4.10 -17.29
CA ARG A 25 2.41 4.25 -16.70
C ARG A 25 2.02 2.92 -16.05
N ILE A 26 1.88 2.90 -14.73
CA ILE A 26 1.27 1.79 -14.02
C ILE A 26 -0.22 2.14 -13.86
N SER A 27 -1.10 1.33 -14.46
CA SER A 27 -2.56 1.48 -14.32
C SER A 27 -3.05 0.52 -13.25
N SER A 28 -3.09 0.97 -12.01
CA SER A 28 -3.60 0.21 -10.85
C SER A 28 -5.11 -0.03 -10.91
N ALA A 29 -5.84 0.72 -11.75
CA ALA A 29 -7.29 0.63 -11.91
C ALA A 29 -7.80 -0.78 -12.28
N ASN A 30 -6.99 -1.60 -12.97
CA ASN A 30 -7.39 -2.95 -13.40
C ASN A 30 -7.14 -4.03 -12.34
N TYR A 31 -6.47 -3.69 -11.24
CA TYR A 31 -6.03 -4.68 -10.24
C TYR A 31 -6.98 -4.80 -9.03
N GLY A 32 -7.92 -3.86 -8.88
CA GLY A 32 -8.84 -3.78 -7.75
C GLY A 32 -8.25 -2.99 -6.58
N LYS A 33 -9.09 -2.14 -5.94
CA LYS A 33 -8.71 -1.32 -4.77
C LYS A 33 -8.40 -2.15 -3.53
N GLU A 34 -8.87 -3.40 -3.52
CA GLU A 34 -8.75 -4.37 -2.43
C GLU A 34 -7.28 -4.67 -2.10
N ARG A 35 -6.36 -4.49 -3.05
CA ARG A 35 -4.91 -4.71 -2.85
C ARG A 35 -4.23 -3.67 -1.95
N TRP A 36 -4.84 -2.51 -1.78
CA TRP A 36 -4.41 -1.47 -0.83
C TRP A 36 -5.25 -1.49 0.45
N THR A 37 -6.24 -2.37 0.54
CA THR A 37 -7.13 -2.47 1.69
C THR A 37 -6.44 -3.26 2.80
N ALA A 38 -6.67 -2.84 4.05
CA ALA A 38 -6.03 -3.41 5.22
C ALA A 38 -6.72 -4.70 5.70
N PRO A 39 -6.00 -5.60 6.41
CA PRO A 39 -6.52 -6.90 6.87
C PRO A 39 -7.83 -6.83 7.67
N GLU A 40 -7.97 -5.82 8.53
CA GLU A 40 -9.12 -5.64 9.42
C GLU A 40 -10.43 -5.39 8.68
N VAL A 41 -10.38 -4.94 7.43
CA VAL A 41 -11.57 -4.74 6.59
C VAL A 41 -12.09 -6.08 6.05
N PHE A 42 -11.21 -7.08 5.92
CA PHE A 42 -11.58 -8.43 5.44
C PHE A 42 -11.73 -9.44 6.57
N ASN A 43 -11.11 -9.19 7.73
CA ASN A 43 -11.08 -10.12 8.84
C ASN A 43 -11.19 -9.39 10.19
N GLU A 44 -12.34 -9.60 10.85
CA GLU A 44 -12.66 -9.05 12.16
C GLU A 44 -11.75 -9.58 13.30
N ALA A 45 -10.94 -10.61 13.05
CA ALA A 45 -9.94 -11.05 14.02
C ALA A 45 -8.84 -9.98 14.28
N TYR A 46 -8.60 -9.09 13.31
CA TYR A 46 -7.60 -8.04 13.41
C TYR A 46 -8.17 -6.68 13.84
N GLY A 47 -9.49 -6.48 13.77
CA GLY A 47 -10.14 -5.22 14.07
C GLY A 47 -11.65 -5.31 13.98
N HIS A 48 -12.33 -4.18 13.91
CA HIS A 48 -13.78 -4.11 14.05
C HIS A 48 -14.54 -4.28 12.72
N GLY A 49 -13.87 -4.74 11.65
CA GLY A 49 -14.48 -4.93 10.32
C GLY A 49 -14.65 -3.64 9.52
N PHE A 50 -14.22 -2.50 10.05
CA PHE A 50 -14.38 -1.19 9.42
C PHE A 50 -13.04 -0.52 9.10
N TYR A 51 -13.08 0.39 8.14
CA TYR A 51 -11.96 1.23 7.77
C TYR A 51 -11.73 2.33 8.81
N ASP A 52 -10.49 2.51 9.23
CA ASP A 52 -10.10 3.60 10.13
C ASP A 52 -8.81 4.30 9.65
N TYR A 53 -8.31 5.25 10.43
CA TYR A 53 -7.04 5.94 10.13
C TYR A 53 -5.84 4.97 10.03
N GLN A 54 -5.85 3.86 10.77
CA GLN A 54 -4.79 2.87 10.68
C GLN A 54 -4.89 2.04 9.41
N SER A 55 -6.08 1.92 8.81
CA SER A 55 -6.24 1.39 7.45
C SER A 55 -5.54 2.29 6.41
N ASP A 56 -5.58 3.61 6.55
CA ASP A 56 -4.83 4.54 5.67
C ASP A 56 -3.31 4.29 5.75
N ILE A 57 -2.79 3.98 6.94
CA ILE A 57 -1.36 3.65 7.13
C ILE A 57 -0.97 2.41 6.32
N TRP A 58 -1.80 1.37 6.33
CA TRP A 58 -1.57 0.18 5.51
C TRP A 58 -1.58 0.52 4.02
N SER A 59 -2.59 1.28 3.57
CA SER A 59 -2.70 1.72 2.18
C SER A 59 -1.48 2.53 1.75
N LEU A 60 -0.97 3.40 2.62
CA LEU A 60 0.27 4.17 2.39
C LEU A 60 1.49 3.25 2.24
N GLY A 61 1.61 2.21 3.09
CA GLY A 61 2.64 1.19 2.95
C GLY A 61 2.57 0.48 1.59
N CYS A 62 1.36 0.10 1.15
CA CYS A 62 1.15 -0.46 -0.18
C CYS A 62 1.58 0.50 -1.29
N THR A 63 1.28 1.80 -1.17
CA THR A 63 1.77 2.80 -2.13
C THR A 63 3.30 2.90 -2.11
N MET A 64 3.95 2.86 -0.94
CA MET A 64 5.42 2.86 -0.86
C MET A 64 6.02 1.64 -1.57
N VAL A 65 5.42 0.45 -1.39
CA VAL A 65 5.84 -0.77 -2.09
C VAL A 65 5.63 -0.65 -3.60
N GLU A 66 4.52 -0.07 -4.03
CA GLU A 66 4.28 0.23 -5.45
C GLU A 66 5.35 1.13 -6.03
N MET A 67 5.77 2.17 -5.28
CA MET A 67 6.86 3.06 -5.71
C MET A 67 8.21 2.35 -5.78
N LEU A 68 8.51 1.49 -4.79
CA LEU A 68 9.79 0.78 -4.70
C LEU A 68 9.93 -0.31 -5.77
N THR A 69 8.84 -0.97 -6.13
CA THR A 69 8.83 -2.10 -7.07
C THR A 69 8.41 -1.72 -8.49
N ALA A 70 7.85 -0.52 -8.66
CA ALA A 70 7.17 -0.11 -9.88
C ALA A 70 6.10 -1.13 -10.34
N ALA A 71 5.45 -1.79 -9.39
CA ALA A 71 4.44 -2.81 -9.61
C ALA A 71 3.31 -2.71 -8.58
N CYS A 72 2.10 -3.12 -8.96
CA CYS A 72 0.97 -3.17 -8.05
C CYS A 72 1.27 -4.10 -6.85
N PRO A 73 0.84 -3.78 -5.61
CA PRO A 73 0.94 -4.68 -4.48
C PRO A 73 0.33 -6.06 -4.80
N TYR A 74 1.00 -7.12 -4.39
CA TYR A 74 0.58 -8.50 -4.67
C TYR A 74 0.47 -8.84 -6.18
N ALA A 75 1.21 -8.14 -7.06
CA ALA A 75 1.16 -8.37 -8.51
C ALA A 75 1.53 -9.80 -8.94
N TYR A 76 2.19 -10.59 -8.07
CA TYR A 76 2.48 -12.00 -8.30
C TYR A 76 1.22 -12.88 -8.36
N THR A 77 0.09 -12.43 -7.79
CA THR A 77 -1.21 -13.12 -7.85
C THR A 77 -2.20 -12.36 -8.71
N LYS A 78 -2.67 -12.97 -9.80
CA LYS A 78 -3.68 -12.39 -10.70
C LYS A 78 -5.11 -12.46 -10.15
N TYR A 79 -5.43 -13.53 -9.41
CA TYR A 79 -6.77 -13.74 -8.87
C TYR A 79 -7.01 -12.91 -7.61
N LEU A 80 -7.88 -11.90 -7.72
CA LEU A 80 -8.19 -10.98 -6.63
C LEU A 80 -8.70 -11.67 -5.35
N PRO A 81 -9.59 -12.70 -5.40
CA PRO A 81 -10.02 -13.37 -4.18
C PRO A 81 -8.88 -14.00 -3.37
N SER A 82 -7.87 -14.56 -4.04
CA SER A 82 -6.68 -15.11 -3.37
C SER A 82 -5.85 -14.02 -2.70
N VAL A 83 -5.80 -12.82 -3.29
CA VAL A 83 -5.14 -11.67 -2.69
C VAL A 83 -5.91 -11.19 -1.45
N ILE A 84 -7.24 -11.12 -1.52
CA ILE A 84 -8.08 -10.76 -0.38
C ILE A 84 -7.85 -11.73 0.79
N ILE A 85 -7.79 -13.04 0.54
CA ILE A 85 -7.48 -14.04 1.58
C ILE A 85 -6.08 -13.83 2.15
N THR A 86 -5.09 -13.54 1.30
CA THR A 86 -3.70 -13.29 1.72
C THR A 86 -3.62 -12.07 2.63
N ILE A 87 -4.27 -10.96 2.24
CA ILE A 87 -4.37 -9.74 3.03
C ILE A 87 -5.13 -10.03 4.34
N GLY A 88 -6.27 -10.73 4.27
CA GLY A 88 -7.07 -11.10 5.42
C GLY A 88 -6.37 -12.03 6.42
N ASN A 89 -5.26 -12.66 6.02
CA ASN A 89 -4.35 -13.40 6.91
C ASN A 89 -3.18 -12.54 7.44
N GLY A 90 -3.20 -11.23 7.19
CA GLY A 90 -2.18 -10.28 7.62
C GLY A 90 -0.85 -10.36 6.86
N ILE A 91 -0.81 -11.00 5.69
CA ILE A 91 0.42 -11.19 4.93
C ILE A 91 0.71 -9.92 4.09
N PRO A 92 1.86 -9.24 4.29
CA PRO A 92 2.20 -8.01 3.57
C PRO A 92 2.61 -8.26 2.11
N PRO A 93 2.60 -7.23 1.25
CA PRO A 93 3.12 -7.35 -0.10
C PRO A 93 4.65 -7.48 -0.10
N GLU A 94 5.21 -8.07 -1.16
CA GLU A 94 6.65 -8.19 -1.32
C GLU A 94 7.31 -6.82 -1.59
N THR A 95 8.38 -6.51 -0.87
CA THR A 95 9.03 -5.20 -0.92
C THR A 95 10.30 -5.16 -1.81
N GLY A 96 10.61 -6.26 -2.51
CA GLY A 96 11.84 -6.43 -3.31
C GLY A 96 13.12 -6.68 -2.48
N GLN A 97 14.26 -6.92 -3.15
CA GLN A 97 15.48 -7.45 -2.51
C GLN A 97 16.48 -6.41 -1.96
N ARG A 98 16.30 -5.10 -2.20
CA ARG A 98 17.32 -4.08 -1.83
C ARG A 98 16.73 -2.83 -1.18
N LEU A 99 16.32 -2.97 0.08
CA LEU A 99 15.90 -1.85 0.91
C LEU A 99 16.93 -1.55 2.00
N SER A 100 17.10 -0.27 2.32
CA SER A 100 17.87 0.16 3.50
C SER A 100 17.22 -0.41 4.77
N THR A 101 18.02 -0.63 5.82
CA THR A 101 17.53 -1.11 7.12
C THR A 101 16.41 -0.23 7.66
N ARG A 102 16.53 1.09 7.50
CA ARG A 102 15.50 2.06 7.89
C ARG A 102 14.18 1.81 7.16
N MET A 103 14.21 1.65 5.83
CA MET A 103 13.01 1.41 5.03
C MET A 103 12.36 0.06 5.36
N LYS A 104 13.17 -0.99 5.57
CA LYS A 104 12.66 -2.30 6.01
C LYS A 104 11.92 -2.21 7.35
N ASN A 105 12.54 -1.55 8.33
CA ASN A 105 11.95 -1.38 9.65
C ASN A 105 10.67 -0.55 9.60
N LEU A 106 10.64 0.50 8.77
CA LEU A 106 9.45 1.31 8.56
C LEU A 106 8.31 0.47 7.97
N LEU A 107 8.54 -0.21 6.84
CA LEU A 107 7.52 -1.04 6.20
C LEU A 107 7.05 -2.19 7.10
N GLN A 108 7.93 -2.79 7.89
CA GLN A 108 7.56 -3.84 8.84
C GLN A 108 6.58 -3.32 9.91
N LYS A 109 6.78 -2.10 10.42
CA LYS A 109 5.84 -1.47 11.37
C LYS A 109 4.55 -1.02 10.69
N THR A 110 4.63 -0.53 9.45
CA THR A 110 3.46 -0.13 8.66
C THR A 110 2.56 -1.33 8.36
N PHE A 111 3.12 -2.48 7.99
CA PHE A 111 2.37 -3.70 7.70
C PHE A 111 2.15 -4.61 8.92
N CYS A 112 1.79 -4.02 10.06
CA CYS A 112 1.28 -4.82 11.17
C CYS A 112 -0.18 -5.21 10.91
N ALA A 113 -0.52 -6.49 11.09
CA ALA A 113 -1.90 -6.94 10.88
C ALA A 113 -2.88 -6.27 11.85
N TYR A 114 -2.47 -6.08 13.11
CA TYR A 114 -3.27 -5.38 14.11
C TYR A 114 -3.13 -3.85 13.96
N PRO A 115 -4.22 -3.11 13.69
CA PRO A 115 -4.19 -1.66 13.48
C PRO A 115 -3.58 -0.88 14.65
N SER A 116 -3.86 -1.31 15.89
CA SER A 116 -3.34 -0.68 17.11
C SER A 116 -1.82 -0.78 17.29
N LYS A 117 -1.15 -1.65 16.54
CA LYS A 117 0.30 -1.86 16.58
C LYS A 117 1.02 -1.26 15.36
N ARG A 118 0.29 -0.66 14.41
CA ARG A 118 0.88 0.02 13.26
C ARG A 118 1.54 1.32 13.70
N THR A 119 2.60 1.68 12.97
CA THR A 119 3.30 2.96 13.14
C THR A 119 2.33 4.12 12.88
N GLU A 120 2.42 5.22 13.63
CA GLU A 120 1.65 6.42 13.33
C GLU A 120 2.22 7.16 12.11
N ALA A 121 1.40 7.92 11.37
CA ALA A 121 1.92 8.68 10.22
C ALA A 121 3.02 9.68 10.61
N SER A 122 3.01 10.16 11.85
CA SER A 122 4.04 11.04 12.40
C SER A 122 5.44 10.41 12.41
N GLU A 123 5.52 9.08 12.48
CA GLU A 123 6.79 8.34 12.39
C GLU A 123 7.21 8.04 10.95
N ILE A 124 6.26 8.02 10.00
CA ILE A 124 6.54 7.79 8.57
C ILE A 124 7.21 9.02 7.94
N LEU A 125 6.88 10.22 8.43
CA LEU A 125 7.37 11.49 7.91
C LEU A 125 8.70 11.98 8.49
N LYS A 126 9.25 11.27 9.49
CA LYS A 126 10.55 11.57 10.11
C LYS A 126 11.67 10.84 9.39
#